data_AF-A0AAX4EZB4-F1
#
_entry.id   AF-A0AAX4EZB4-F1
#
_cell.length_a   1.000
_cell.length_b   1.000
_cell.length_c   1.000
_cell.angle_alpha   90.00
_cell.angle_beta   90.00
_cell.angle_gamma   90.00
#
_symmetry.space_group_name_H-M   'P 1'
#
loop_
_entity.id
_entity.type
_entity.pdbx_description
1 polymer ?
#
loop_
_entity_poly.entity_id
_entity_poly.type
_entity_poly.pdbx_seq_one_letter_code
_entity_poly.pdbx_strand_id
1 'polypeptide(L)'
;MTASLLTANAQRPDYDRNTLTPRIVHLGFGAFHRAHQAVYADRLAAEHASDWGYCDINLIGGEQQIADLKRQDLLFSVAEMSPQAWYCRVVGVAGWMRYVGGVDEQGQPIEISDPLKEALALAVQHSEQGEARVRALLAQETIFGRDLPADGRFVQTVTRYYLSLVNHGVKATLQALTQ
;
A
#
# COMPACT_ATOMS: atom_id res chain seq x y z
N MET A 1 6.02 -9.09 22.35
CA MET A 1 6.91 -8.24 21.54
C MET A 1 6.12 -7.00 21.16
N THR A 2 6.50 -5.85 21.70
CA THR A 2 5.76 -4.57 21.65
C THR A 2 5.88 -3.89 20.27
N ALA A 3 4.79 -3.25 19.84
CA ALA A 3 4.45 -2.92 18.46
C ALA A 3 5.45 -2.00 17.71
N SER A 4 5.85 -2.46 16.52
CA SER A 4 6.86 -1.88 15.62
C SER A 4 6.43 -0.59 14.88
N LEU A 5 5.18 -0.13 15.01
CA LEU A 5 4.70 1.06 14.28
C LEU A 5 4.96 2.38 15.01
N LEU A 6 5.10 2.35 16.34
CA LEU A 6 5.33 3.58 17.13
C LEU A 6 6.73 4.19 16.96
N THR A 7 7.63 3.48 16.28
CA THR A 7 8.99 3.92 15.94
C THR A 7 9.14 4.31 14.47
N ALA A 8 8.08 4.23 13.66
CA ALA A 8 8.10 4.71 12.29
C ALA A 8 8.20 6.24 12.26
N ASN A 9 8.92 6.80 11.27
CA ASN A 9 8.92 8.24 11.01
C ASN A 9 7.59 8.64 10.34
N ALA A 10 6.52 8.68 11.14
CA ALA A 10 5.15 8.94 10.72
C ALA A 10 4.41 9.74 11.80
N GLN A 11 3.40 10.50 11.40
CA GLN A 11 2.47 11.11 12.36
C GLN A 11 1.76 9.99 13.13
N ARG A 12 1.67 10.15 14.45
CA ARG A 12 1.02 9.20 15.36
C ARG A 12 -0.25 9.83 15.91
N PRO A 13 -1.25 9.02 16.29
CA PRO A 13 -2.37 9.53 17.08
C PRO A 13 -1.84 10.25 18.32
N ASP A 14 -2.24 11.51 18.49
CA ASP A 14 -1.91 12.36 19.64
C ASP A 14 -3.05 12.44 20.67
N TYR A 15 -4.09 11.62 20.47
CA TYR A 15 -5.25 11.45 21.35
C TYR A 15 -5.24 10.08 22.07
N ASP A 16 -5.95 9.98 23.19
CA ASP A 16 -6.11 8.70 23.91
C ASP A 16 -7.09 7.80 23.19
N ARG A 17 -6.58 6.76 22.53
CA ARG A 17 -7.39 5.81 21.76
C ARG A 17 -8.40 5.04 22.63
N ASN A 18 -8.20 4.97 23.95
CA ASN A 18 -9.15 4.30 24.85
C ASN A 18 -10.45 5.09 25.04
N THR A 19 -10.51 6.35 24.61
CA THR A 19 -11.74 7.16 24.65
C THR A 19 -12.66 6.89 23.46
N LEU A 20 -12.17 6.21 22.41
CA LEU A 20 -12.98 5.88 21.24
C LEU A 20 -14.01 4.78 21.57
N THR A 21 -15.24 4.99 21.15
CA THR A 21 -16.34 4.02 21.21
C THR A 21 -16.63 3.49 19.81
N PRO A 22 -16.81 2.17 19.58
CA PRO A 22 -17.19 1.64 18.28
C PRO A 22 -18.63 2.06 17.94
N ARG A 23 -18.76 3.21 17.26
CA ARG A 23 -20.03 3.83 16.87
C ARG A 23 -20.37 3.58 15.39
N ILE A 24 -19.36 3.20 14.60
CA ILE A 24 -19.51 2.93 13.17
C ILE A 24 -19.12 1.48 12.89
N VAL A 25 -19.99 0.73 12.21
CA VAL A 25 -19.62 -0.56 11.62
C VAL A 25 -19.27 -0.34 10.16
N HIS A 26 -18.10 -0.80 9.73
CA HIS A 26 -17.67 -0.74 8.34
C HIS A 26 -17.50 -2.15 7.77
N LEU A 27 -18.15 -2.40 6.62
CA LEU A 27 -18.10 -3.68 5.94
C LEU A 27 -17.11 -3.58 4.77
N GLY A 28 -15.97 -4.27 4.89
CA GLY A 28 -14.89 -4.27 3.91
C GLY A 28 -13.71 -3.38 4.29
N PHE A 29 -12.78 -3.91 5.08
CA PHE A 29 -11.53 -3.28 5.48
C PHE A 29 -10.49 -3.22 4.34
N GLY A 30 -10.83 -2.49 3.28
CA GLY A 30 -10.02 -2.30 2.09
C GLY A 30 -9.04 -1.13 2.18
N ALA A 31 -8.19 -0.99 1.16
CA ALA A 31 -7.23 0.11 1.07
C ALA A 31 -7.91 1.49 1.02
N PHE A 32 -9.03 1.61 0.31
CA PHE A 32 -9.77 2.87 0.21
C PHE A 32 -10.34 3.32 1.56
N HIS A 33 -10.96 2.40 2.31
CA HIS A 33 -11.46 2.69 3.65
C HIS A 33 -10.38 3.30 4.55
N ARG A 34 -9.22 2.63 4.61
CA ARG A 34 -8.07 3.06 5.38
C ARG A 34 -7.53 4.41 4.96
N ALA A 35 -7.44 4.67 3.65
CA ALA A 35 -6.85 5.90 3.12
C ALA A 35 -7.82 7.09 3.08
N HIS A 36 -9.11 6.88 3.37
CA HIS A 36 -10.12 7.92 3.24
C HIS A 36 -10.98 8.05 4.51
N GLN A 37 -11.97 7.19 4.72
CA GLN A 37 -12.92 7.33 5.84
C GLN A 37 -12.22 7.27 7.20
N ALA A 38 -11.27 6.33 7.36
CA ALA A 38 -10.53 6.19 8.60
C ALA A 38 -9.62 7.41 8.89
N VAL A 39 -9.05 8.04 7.85
CA VAL A 39 -8.26 9.28 7.99
C VAL A 39 -9.11 10.44 8.53
N TYR A 40 -10.36 10.59 8.04
CA TYR A 40 -11.25 11.63 8.56
C TYR A 40 -11.65 11.37 10.01
N ALA A 41 -11.93 10.12 10.39
CA ALA A 41 -12.25 9.80 11.78
C ALA A 41 -11.05 10.02 12.71
N ASP A 42 -9.83 9.67 12.28
CA ASP A 42 -8.59 9.95 13.01
C ASP A 42 -8.39 11.46 13.22
N ARG A 43 -8.57 12.28 12.17
CA ARG A 43 -8.53 13.76 12.29
C ARG A 43 -9.59 14.29 13.24
N LEU A 44 -10.83 13.79 13.19
CA LEU A 44 -11.89 14.21 14.10
C LEU A 44 -11.57 13.86 15.56
N ALA A 45 -10.94 12.71 15.81
CA ALA A 45 -10.50 12.33 17.15
C ALA A 45 -9.38 13.26 17.64
N ALA A 46 -8.37 13.53 16.80
CA ALA A 46 -7.24 14.38 17.13
C ALA A 46 -7.61 15.86 17.31
N GLU A 47 -8.34 16.44 16.35
CA GLU A 47 -8.56 17.89 16.26
C GLU A 47 -9.85 18.35 16.95
N HIS A 48 -10.79 17.42 17.16
CA HIS A 48 -12.15 17.75 17.65
C HIS A 48 -12.62 16.87 18.81
N ALA A 49 -11.74 16.05 19.40
CA ALA A 49 -12.06 15.16 20.52
C ALA A 49 -13.27 14.24 20.24
N SER A 50 -13.47 13.86 18.98
CA SER A 50 -14.50 12.89 18.61
C SER A 50 -14.23 11.53 19.26
N ASP A 51 -15.27 10.89 19.78
CA ASP A 51 -15.20 9.54 20.35
C ASP A 51 -15.69 8.46 19.37
N TRP A 52 -15.84 8.78 18.09
CA TRP A 52 -16.36 7.86 17.07
C TRP A 52 -15.27 6.93 16.54
N GLY A 53 -15.24 5.71 17.07
CA GLY A 53 -14.42 4.61 16.58
C GLY A 53 -15.14 3.69 15.59
N TYR A 54 -14.36 2.92 14.84
CA TYR A 54 -14.82 1.91 13.89
C TYR A 54 -14.80 0.50 14.48
N CYS A 55 -15.75 -0.32 14.03
CA CYS A 55 -15.71 -1.76 14.05
C CYS A 55 -15.68 -2.25 12.60
N ASP A 56 -14.50 -2.67 12.15
CA ASP A 56 -14.28 -3.17 10.80
C ASP A 56 -14.56 -4.67 10.70
N ILE A 57 -15.34 -5.05 9.68
CA ILE A 57 -15.73 -6.43 9.42
C ILE A 57 -15.45 -6.74 7.94
N ASN A 58 -14.75 -7.83 7.67
CA ASN A 58 -14.70 -8.43 6.34
C ASN A 58 -15.68 -9.59 6.26
N LEU A 59 -16.57 -9.57 5.26
CA LEU A 59 -17.54 -10.65 5.03
C LEU A 59 -16.97 -11.78 4.17
N ILE A 60 -16.05 -11.47 3.25
CA ILE A 60 -15.42 -12.40 2.33
C ILE A 60 -13.95 -11.97 2.15
N GLY A 61 -13.01 -12.87 2.44
CA GLY A 61 -11.57 -12.63 2.31
C GLY A 61 -10.99 -11.63 3.32
N GLY A 62 -9.67 -11.47 3.31
CA GLY A 62 -8.96 -10.49 4.13
C GLY A 62 -8.74 -10.92 5.59
N GLU A 63 -8.81 -12.22 5.88
CA GLU A 63 -8.54 -12.82 7.19
C GLU A 63 -7.13 -12.47 7.68
N GLN A 64 -6.16 -12.53 6.77
CA GLN A 64 -4.77 -12.19 7.07
C GLN A 64 -4.62 -10.71 7.46
N GLN A 65 -5.31 -9.80 6.78
CA GLN A 65 -5.27 -8.37 7.06
C GLN A 65 -5.84 -8.05 8.46
N ILE A 66 -6.94 -8.72 8.84
CA ILE A 66 -7.51 -8.61 10.19
C ILE A 66 -6.54 -9.20 11.24
N ALA A 67 -5.87 -10.31 10.94
CA ALA A 67 -4.89 -10.90 11.83
C ALA A 67 -3.66 -9.99 12.02
N ASP A 68 -3.19 -9.35 10.95
CA ASP A 68 -2.10 -8.36 10.98
C ASP A 68 -2.46 -7.17 11.86
N LEU A 69 -3.66 -6.60 11.68
CA LEU A 69 -4.16 -5.50 12.51
C LEU A 69 -4.17 -5.88 14.00
N LYS A 70 -4.71 -7.04 14.35
CA LYS A 70 -4.77 -7.49 15.75
C LYS A 70 -3.37 -7.59 16.38
N ARG A 71 -2.37 -8.04 15.61
CA ARG A 71 -0.97 -8.07 16.08
C ARG A 71 -0.35 -6.69 16.25
N GLN A 72 -0.89 -5.68 15.57
CA GLN A 72 -0.42 -4.29 15.57
C GLN A 72 -1.26 -3.39 16.49
N ASP A 73 -1.98 -3.95 17.46
CA ASP A 73 -2.87 -3.18 18.34
C ASP A 73 -3.91 -2.36 17.54
N LEU A 74 -4.40 -2.94 16.44
CA LEU A 74 -5.34 -2.34 15.49
C LEU A 74 -4.81 -1.06 14.78
N LEU A 75 -3.50 -0.83 14.82
CA LEU A 75 -2.86 0.27 14.10
C LEU A 75 -2.47 -0.13 12.67
N PHE A 76 -2.55 0.85 11.78
CA PHE A 76 -2.03 0.80 10.42
C PHE A 76 -1.46 2.17 10.04
N SER A 77 -0.68 2.23 8.96
CA SER A 77 -0.12 3.47 8.43
C SER A 77 -0.79 3.84 7.11
N VAL A 78 -1.03 5.14 6.92
CA VAL A 78 -1.44 5.73 5.63
C VAL A 78 -0.30 6.62 5.17
N ALA A 79 0.15 6.42 3.92
CA ALA A 79 1.14 7.27 3.30
C ALA A 79 0.44 8.21 2.31
N GLU A 80 0.42 9.51 2.62
CA GLU A 80 -0.06 10.54 1.69
C GLU A 80 1.03 10.90 0.68
N MET A 81 0.65 11.05 -0.59
CA MET A 81 1.58 11.27 -1.70
C MET A 81 1.00 12.32 -2.65
N SER A 82 1.67 13.47 -2.82
CA SER A 82 1.18 14.58 -3.65
C SER A 82 2.08 14.86 -4.87
N PRO A 83 1.62 15.64 -5.87
CA PRO A 83 2.43 16.06 -7.02
C PRO A 83 3.66 16.90 -6.65
N GLN A 84 3.69 17.52 -5.46
CA GLN A 84 4.90 18.18 -4.94
C GLN A 84 5.97 17.18 -4.45
N ALA A 85 5.65 15.87 -4.42
CA ALA A 85 6.53 14.76 -4.07
C ALA A 85 6.46 13.63 -5.13
N TRP A 86 7.10 13.84 -6.29
CA TRP A 86 7.15 12.90 -7.42
C TRP A 86 7.57 11.46 -7.05
N TYR A 87 8.45 11.32 -6.06
CA TYR A 87 9.02 10.03 -5.64
C TYR A 87 7.98 9.04 -5.11
N CYS A 88 6.97 9.54 -4.39
CA CYS A 88 6.01 8.70 -3.70
C CYS A 88 5.03 8.00 -4.66
N ARG A 89 4.50 8.72 -5.67
CA ARG A 89 3.64 8.13 -6.71
C ARG A 89 4.33 7.01 -7.46
N VAL A 90 5.63 7.15 -7.71
CA VAL A 90 6.42 6.17 -8.44
C VAL A 90 6.72 4.92 -7.60
N VAL A 91 6.90 5.07 -6.28
CA VAL A 91 7.00 3.94 -5.35
C VAL A 91 5.69 3.16 -5.28
N GLY A 92 4.54 3.84 -5.32
CA GLY A 92 3.23 3.18 -5.40
C GLY A 92 3.08 2.31 -6.65
N VAL A 93 3.50 2.81 -7.81
CA VAL A 93 3.53 2.03 -9.07
C VAL A 93 4.46 0.83 -8.94
N ALA A 94 5.66 1.01 -8.40
CA ALA A 94 6.61 -0.08 -8.18
C ALA A 94 6.08 -1.13 -7.19
N GLY A 95 5.38 -0.71 -6.13
CA GLY A 95 4.71 -1.58 -5.16
C GLY A 95 3.59 -2.39 -5.80
N TRP A 96 2.77 -1.75 -6.63
CA TRP A 96 1.75 -2.45 -7.43
C TRP A 96 2.38 -3.46 -8.39
N MET A 97 3.47 -3.11 -9.08
CA MET A 97 4.20 -4.05 -9.94
C MET A 97 4.74 -5.26 -9.17
N ARG A 98 5.19 -5.06 -7.91
CA ARG A 98 5.62 -6.15 -7.03
C ARG A 98 4.44 -7.01 -6.58
N TYR A 99 3.30 -6.40 -6.27
CA TYR A 99 2.05 -7.07 -5.88
C TYR A 99 1.52 -7.96 -7.00
N VAL A 100 1.36 -7.45 -8.23
CA VAL A 100 0.85 -8.22 -9.37
C VAL A 100 1.79 -9.36 -9.80
N GLY A 101 3.03 -9.37 -9.29
CA GLY A 101 3.93 -10.51 -9.37
C GLY A 101 3.40 -11.79 -8.69
N GLY A 102 2.33 -11.70 -7.89
CA GLY A 102 1.58 -12.85 -7.40
C GLY A 102 2.26 -13.62 -6.28
N VAL A 103 3.36 -13.11 -5.72
CA VAL A 103 4.08 -13.71 -4.59
C VAL A 103 4.56 -12.63 -3.63
N ASP A 104 4.57 -12.91 -2.33
CA ASP A 104 5.08 -11.99 -1.30
C ASP A 104 6.61 -12.04 -1.18
N GLU A 105 7.16 -11.42 -0.15
CA GLU A 105 8.61 -11.40 0.13
C GLU A 105 9.14 -12.75 0.63
N GLN A 106 8.26 -13.61 1.15
CA GLN A 106 8.57 -14.98 1.58
C GLN A 106 8.32 -16.01 0.47
N GLY A 107 7.91 -15.56 -0.72
CA GLY A 107 7.58 -16.41 -1.86
C GLY A 107 6.22 -17.10 -1.76
N GLN A 108 5.38 -16.73 -0.79
CA GLN A 108 4.02 -17.27 -0.70
C GLN A 108 3.12 -16.61 -1.74
N PRO A 109 2.16 -17.35 -2.32
CA PRO A 109 1.28 -16.80 -3.33
C PRO A 109 0.40 -15.68 -2.77
N ILE A 110 0.23 -14.63 -3.57
CA ILE A 110 -0.71 -13.55 -3.33
C ILE A 110 -1.88 -13.71 -4.31
N GLU A 111 -3.10 -13.73 -3.80
CA GLU A 111 -4.29 -13.64 -4.64
C GLU A 111 -4.43 -12.21 -5.20
N ILE A 112 -4.44 -12.10 -6.53
CA ILE A 112 -4.58 -10.82 -7.22
C ILE A 112 -6.05 -10.53 -7.46
N SER A 113 -6.53 -9.45 -6.83
CA SER A 113 -7.88 -8.93 -7.02
C SER A 113 -7.82 -7.67 -7.90
N ASP A 114 -7.77 -7.89 -9.22
CA ASP A 114 -7.67 -6.83 -10.24
C ASP A 114 -8.52 -7.21 -11.47
N PRO A 115 -9.32 -6.29 -12.04
CA PRO A 115 -10.08 -6.56 -13.26
C PRO A 115 -9.23 -6.95 -14.47
N LEU A 116 -7.94 -6.58 -14.49
CA LEU A 116 -6.96 -6.92 -15.52
C LEU A 116 -6.06 -8.10 -15.14
N LYS A 117 -6.40 -8.87 -14.09
CA LYS A 117 -5.55 -9.92 -13.54
C LYS A 117 -5.00 -10.90 -14.58
N GLU A 118 -5.78 -11.28 -15.59
CA GLU A 118 -5.33 -12.21 -16.63
C GLU A 118 -4.25 -11.59 -17.52
N ALA A 119 -4.45 -10.34 -17.97
CA ALA A 119 -3.48 -9.62 -18.79
C ALA A 119 -2.18 -9.35 -18.01
N LEU A 120 -2.31 -8.99 -16.73
CA LEU A 120 -1.19 -8.78 -15.82
C LEU A 120 -0.42 -10.07 -15.55
N ALA A 121 -1.12 -11.18 -15.31
CA ALA A 121 -0.51 -12.49 -15.13
C ALA A 121 0.27 -12.93 -16.38
N LEU A 122 -0.28 -12.70 -17.58
CA LEU A 122 0.43 -12.97 -18.83
C LEU A 122 1.68 -12.10 -18.97
N ALA A 123 1.61 -10.80 -18.66
CA ALA A 123 2.77 -9.92 -18.72
C ALA A 123 3.87 -10.36 -17.73
N VAL A 124 3.49 -10.80 -16.53
CA VAL A 124 4.40 -11.33 -15.52
C VAL A 124 5.03 -12.65 -15.97
N GLN A 125 4.23 -13.57 -16.54
CA GLN A 125 4.69 -14.87 -17.01
C GLN A 125 5.70 -14.76 -18.16
N HIS A 126 5.51 -13.80 -19.06
CA HIS A 126 6.37 -13.59 -20.23
C HIS A 126 7.52 -12.61 -19.99
N SER A 127 7.81 -12.26 -18.73
CA SER A 127 8.92 -11.36 -18.40
C SER A 127 9.76 -11.84 -17.23
N GLU A 128 11.08 -11.79 -17.41
CA GLU A 128 12.04 -12.02 -16.33
C GLU A 128 11.86 -10.99 -15.22
N GLN A 129 12.12 -11.40 -13.98
CA GLN A 129 12.07 -10.51 -12.82
C GLN A 129 13.17 -9.44 -12.95
N GLY A 130 12.84 -8.18 -12.68
CA GLY A 130 13.75 -7.05 -12.82
C GLY A 130 13.22 -6.01 -13.81
N GLU A 131 14.10 -5.37 -14.58
CA GLU A 131 13.68 -4.32 -15.51
C GLU A 131 12.76 -4.82 -16.63
N ALA A 132 12.94 -6.07 -17.07
CA ALA A 132 12.07 -6.67 -18.09
C ALA A 132 10.61 -6.74 -17.59
N ARG A 133 10.39 -7.12 -16.33
CA ARG A 133 9.08 -7.09 -15.66
C ARG A 133 8.48 -5.69 -15.67
N VAL A 134 9.27 -4.67 -15.30
CA VAL A 134 8.81 -3.28 -15.28
C VAL A 134 8.39 -2.82 -16.67
N ARG A 135 9.20 -3.10 -17.70
CA ARG A 135 8.87 -2.76 -19.09
C ARG A 135 7.59 -3.46 -19.57
N ALA A 136 7.42 -4.74 -19.27
CA ALA A 136 6.23 -5.50 -19.65
C ALA A 136 4.95 -4.98 -18.98
N LEU A 137 5.03 -4.58 -17.71
CA LEU A 137 3.90 -4.01 -16.98
C LEU A 137 3.59 -2.58 -17.42
N LEU A 138 4.60 -1.76 -17.71
CA LEU A 138 4.41 -0.42 -18.27
C LEU A 138 3.79 -0.42 -19.67
N ALA A 139 3.95 -1.51 -20.43
CA ALA A 139 3.33 -1.67 -21.74
C ALA A 139 1.79 -1.85 -21.70
N GLN A 140 1.18 -1.95 -20.51
CA GLN A 140 -0.27 -1.99 -20.36
C GLN A 140 -0.88 -0.60 -20.63
N GLU A 141 -1.20 -0.32 -21.91
CA GLU A 141 -1.73 0.98 -22.37
C GLU A 141 -3.02 1.40 -21.63
N THR A 142 -3.85 0.43 -21.22
CA THR A 142 -5.07 0.70 -20.44
C THR A 142 -4.79 1.26 -19.04
N ILE A 143 -3.58 1.04 -18.50
CA ILE A 143 -3.17 1.52 -17.17
C ILE A 143 -2.30 2.78 -17.30
N PHE A 144 -1.31 2.75 -18.20
CA PHE A 144 -0.26 3.76 -18.25
C PHE A 144 -0.33 4.69 -19.46
N GLY A 145 -1.26 4.47 -20.40
CA GLY A 145 -1.28 5.18 -21.67
C GLY A 145 0.00 4.94 -22.47
N ARG A 146 0.33 5.88 -23.37
CA ARG A 146 1.55 5.85 -24.19
C ARG A 146 2.58 6.89 -23.76
N ASP A 147 2.17 7.85 -22.95
CA ASP A 147 2.97 8.98 -22.49
C ASP A 147 3.88 8.58 -21.31
N LEU A 148 3.37 7.85 -20.32
CA LEU A 148 4.17 7.44 -19.16
C LEU A 148 5.31 6.48 -19.51
N PRO A 149 5.10 5.42 -20.33
CA PRO A 149 6.20 4.54 -20.74
C PRO A 149 7.24 5.25 -21.62
N ALA A 150 6.88 6.38 -22.24
CA ALA A 150 7.79 7.20 -23.04
C ALA A 150 8.57 8.25 -22.20
N ASP A 151 8.14 8.59 -20.99
CA ASP A 151 8.91 9.47 -20.09
C ASP A 151 10.03 8.67 -19.41
N GLY A 152 11.27 8.86 -19.91
CA GLY A 152 12.45 8.18 -19.37
C GLY A 152 12.71 8.42 -17.88
N ARG A 153 12.34 9.58 -17.33
CA ARG A 153 12.50 9.85 -15.88
C ARG A 153 11.51 9.02 -15.07
N PHE A 154 10.28 8.91 -15.55
CA PHE A 154 9.27 8.05 -14.93
C PHE A 154 9.72 6.58 -14.95
N VAL A 155 10.09 6.06 -16.12
CA VAL A 155 10.56 4.67 -16.28
C VAL A 155 11.75 4.37 -15.38
N GLN A 156 12.77 5.25 -15.38
CA GLN A 156 13.96 5.08 -14.54
C GLN A 156 13.60 5.09 -13.05
N THR A 157 12.70 5.97 -12.63
CA THR A 157 12.30 6.08 -11.22
C THR A 157 11.48 4.86 -10.78
N VAL A 158 10.53 4.38 -11.61
CA VAL A 158 9.73 3.16 -11.32
C VAL A 158 10.65 1.97 -11.21
N THR A 159 11.57 1.83 -12.17
CA THR A 159 12.51 0.71 -12.23
C THR A 159 13.39 0.69 -10.99
N ARG A 160 13.94 1.84 -10.58
CA ARG A 160 14.76 1.96 -9.38
C ARG A 160 14.02 1.46 -8.13
N TYR A 161 12.78 1.91 -7.93
CA TYR A 161 12.02 1.49 -6.74
C TYR A 161 11.55 0.05 -6.82
N TYR A 162 11.18 -0.44 -8.01
CA TYR A 162 10.83 -1.85 -8.18
C TYR A 162 12.01 -2.77 -7.84
N LEU A 163 13.21 -2.44 -8.33
CA LEU A 163 14.43 -3.18 -7.98
C LEU A 163 14.75 -3.09 -6.50
N SER A 164 14.54 -1.93 -5.86
CA SER A 164 14.72 -1.77 -4.42
C SER A 164 13.77 -2.67 -3.63
N LEU A 165 12.48 -2.70 -3.99
CA LEU A 165 11.48 -3.57 -3.37
C LEU A 165 11.80 -5.06 -3.53
N VAL A 166 12.26 -5.46 -4.71
CA VAL A 166 12.64 -6.84 -4.99
C VAL A 166 13.88 -7.26 -4.21
N ASN A 167 14.91 -6.41 -4.16
CA ASN A 167 16.21 -6.78 -3.60
C ASN A 167 16.31 -6.58 -2.08
N HIS A 168 15.53 -5.64 -1.53
CA HIS A 168 15.65 -5.22 -0.13
C HIS A 168 14.34 -5.30 0.65
N GLY A 169 13.22 -5.53 -0.03
CA GLY A 169 11.90 -5.54 0.59
C GLY A 169 11.34 -4.15 0.89
N VAL A 170 10.06 -4.12 1.22
CA VAL A 170 9.25 -2.91 1.45
C VAL A 170 9.84 -2.08 2.58
N LYS A 171 10.16 -2.71 3.72
CA LYS A 171 10.65 -1.98 4.91
C LYS A 171 11.93 -1.19 4.63
N ALA A 172 12.94 -1.85 4.05
CA ALA A 172 14.22 -1.20 3.76
C ALA A 172 14.06 -0.13 2.67
N THR A 173 13.24 -0.40 1.64
CA THR A 173 12.95 0.57 0.57
C THR A 173 12.33 1.85 1.13
N LEU A 174 11.34 1.73 2.03
CA LEU A 174 10.67 2.88 2.64
C LEU A 174 11.57 3.66 3.61
N GLN A 175 12.47 2.97 4.32
CA GLN A 175 13.46 3.63 5.17
C GLN A 175 14.43 4.49 4.36
N ALA A 176 14.85 4.03 3.18
CA ALA A 176 15.74 4.79 2.29
C ALA A 176 15.07 6.01 1.64
N LEU A 177 13.74 6.10 1.68
CA LEU A 177 12.97 7.23 1.15
C LEU A 177 12.78 8.38 2.14
N THR A 178 13.00 8.11 3.43
CA THR A 178 12.73 9.06 4.52
C THR A 178 14.01 9.68 5.10
N GLN A 179 15.16 9.44 4.45
CA GLN A 179 16.45 10.09 4.69
C GLN A 179 16.72 11.14 3.62
#